data_AF-A0A654TV81-F1
#
_entry.id   AF-A0A654TV81-F1
#
_cell.length_a   1.000
_cell.length_b   1.000
_cell.length_c   1.000
_cell.angle_alpha   90.00
_cell.angle_beta   90.00
_cell.angle_gamma   90.00
#
_symmetry.space_group_name_H-M   'P 1'
#
loop_
_entity.id
_entity.type
_entity.pdbx_description
1 polymer ?
#
loop_
_entity_poly.entity_id
_entity_poly.type
_entity_poly.pdbx_seq_one_letter_code
_entity_poly.pdbx_strand_id
1 'polypeptide(L)' 'MGSPVLVVDRTSYTNDGKPLEVVVFHHRPERYQFSVTLPRTLPGSGAGIIEKRDFA' A
#
# COMPACT_ATOMS: atom_id res chain seq x y z
N MET A 1 16.83 11.84 15.99
CA MET A 1 16.51 11.75 14.55
C MET A 1 15.80 10.43 14.32
N GLY A 2 14.57 10.45 13.81
CA GLY A 2 13.78 9.23 13.58
C GLY A 2 14.33 8.43 12.39
N SER A 3 14.37 7.11 12.52
CA SER A 3 14.69 6.22 11.39
C SER A 3 13.53 6.23 10.39
N PRO A 4 13.78 6.22 9.06
CA PRO A 4 12.72 6.11 8.08
C PRO A 4 11.87 4.85 8.32
N VAL A 5 10.57 4.92 8.01
CA VAL A 5 9.60 3.83 8.16
C VAL A 5 8.68 3.85 6.95
N LEU A 6 8.35 2.67 6.40
CA LEU A 6 7.28 2.56 5.42
C LEU A 6 5.95 2.36 6.15
N VAL A 7 5.05 3.32 6.00
CA VAL A 7 3.67 3.25 6.51
C VAL A 7 2.77 2.69 5.41
N VAL A 8 2.01 1.63 5.71
CA VAL A 8 1.08 0.99 4.78
C VAL A 8 -0.32 1.01 5.37
N ASP A 9 -1.20 1.77 4.72
CA ASP A 9 -2.64 1.79 5.01
C ASP A 9 -3.32 0.76 4.12
N ARG A 10 -3.88 -0.30 4.73
CA ARG A 10 -4.56 -1.38 4.03
C ARG A 10 -6.05 -1.38 4.38
N THR A 11 -6.89 -1.40 3.35
CA THR A 11 -8.29 -1.81 3.47
C THR A 11 -8.51 -3.07 2.64
N SER A 12 -8.89 -4.15 3.31
CA SER A 12 -9.24 -5.41 2.65
C SER A 12 -10.75 -5.47 2.46
N TYR A 13 -11.22 -6.04 1.35
CA TYR A 13 -12.64 -6.15 1.03
C TYR A 13 -13.02 -7.61 0.76
N THR A 14 -14.27 -7.97 1.01
CA THR A 14 -14.86 -9.23 0.57
C THR A 14 -15.08 -9.22 -0.95
N ASN A 15 -15.37 -10.39 -1.53
CA ASN A 15 -15.71 -10.49 -2.96
C ASN A 15 -16.93 -9.62 -3.35
N ASP A 16 -17.83 -9.35 -2.39
CA ASP A 16 -19.01 -8.50 -2.57
C ASP A 16 -18.71 -7.01 -2.32
N GLY A 17 -17.44 -6.64 -2.17
CA GLY A 17 -17.00 -5.26 -1.96
C GLY A 17 -17.25 -4.70 -0.55
N LYS A 18 -17.62 -5.55 0.42
CA LYS A 18 -17.78 -5.09 1.82
C LYS A 18 -16.40 -5.00 2.50
N PRO A 19 -16.10 -3.94 3.25
CA PRO A 19 -14.81 -3.84 3.95
C PRO A 19 -14.71 -4.92 5.03
N LEU A 20 -13.57 -5.61 5.06
CA LEU A 20 -13.25 -6.66 6.02
C LEU A 20 -12.39 -6.11 7.18
N GLU A 21 -11.38 -5.31 6.85
CA GLU A 21 -10.44 -4.75 7.82
C GLU A 21 -9.83 -3.46 7.30
N VAL A 22 -9.49 -2.57 8.23
CA VAL A 22 -8.71 -1.34 8.01
C VAL A 22 -7.53 -1.36 8.98
N VAL A 23 -6.30 -1.41 8.47
CA VAL A 23 -5.09 -1.55 9.29
C VAL A 23 -3.97 -0.64 8.79
N VAL A 24 -3.21 -0.06 9.73
CA VAL A 24 -2.01 0.75 9.47
C VAL A 24 -0.78 -0.01 9.96
N PHE A 25 0.15 -0.32 9.06
CA PHE A 25 1.40 -1.02 9.39
C PHE A 25 2.60 -0.07 9.32
N HIS A 26 3.53 -0.23 10.27
CA HIS A 26 4.79 0.50 10.32
C HIS A 26 5.96 -0.46 10.11
N HIS A 27 6.62 -0.39 8.96
CA HIS A 27 7.71 -1.30 8.61
C HIS A 27 9.08 -0.64 8.73
N ARG A 28 9.92 -1.28 9.53
CA ARG A 28 11.33 -0.90 9.69
C ARG A 28 12.15 -1.28 8.45
N PRO A 29 12.83 -0.34 7.79
CA PRO A 29 13.51 -0.58 6.52
C PRO A 29 14.67 -1.58 6.66
N GLU A 30 15.29 -1.67 7.84
CA GLU A 30 16.38 -2.60 8.10
C GLU A 30 15.94 -4.08 8.15
N ARG A 31 14.63 -4.36 8.16
CA ARG A 31 14.08 -5.73 8.24
C ARG A 31 13.19 -6.13 7.08
N TYR A 32 12.74 -5.18 6.25
CA TYR A 32 11.71 -5.43 5.25
C TYR A 32 12.05 -4.83 3.90
N GLN A 33 11.81 -5.62 2.86
CA GLN A 33 11.82 -5.19 1.47
C GLN A 33 10.48 -5.54 0.84
N PHE A 34 9.89 -4.59 0.12
CA PHE A 34 8.64 -4.77 -0.60
C PHE A 34 8.93 -4.80 -2.11
N SER A 35 8.22 -5.66 -2.83
CA SER A 35 8.25 -5.71 -4.28
C SER A 35 6.84 -5.84 -4.81
N VAL A 36 6.57 -5.25 -5.98
CA VAL A 36 5.31 -5.36 -6.68
C VAL A 36 5.60 -5.68 -8.14
N THR A 37 4.86 -6.64 -8.70
CA THR A 37 4.88 -6.91 -10.13
C THR A 37 3.66 -6.26 -10.75
N LEU A 38 3.88 -5.28 -11.63
CA LEU A 38 2.80 -4.60 -12.35
C LEU A 38 2.65 -5.21 -13.74
N PRO A 39 1.44 -5.57 -14.18
CA PRO A 39 1.22 -5.96 -15.56
C PRO A 39 1.41 -4.76 -16.49
N ARG A 40 1.82 -5.02 -17.75
CA ARG A 40 2.06 -3.98 -18.76
C ARG A 40 0.82 -3.14 -19.08
N THR A 41 -0.36 -3.73 -18.98
CA THR A 41 -1.66 -3.09 -19.22
C THR A 41 -2.55 -3.33 -18.01
N LEU A 42 -3.12 -2.25 -17.48
CA LEU A 42 -3.99 -2.30 -16.30
C LEU A 42 -5.44 -2.20 -16.78
N PRO A 43 -6.32 -3.16 -16.47
CA PRO A 43 -7.69 -3.18 -16.97
C PRO A 43 -8.63 -2.15 -16.30
N GLY A 44 -8.11 -1.26 -15.46
CA GLY A 44 -8.91 -0.21 -14.81
C GLY A 44 -8.05 0.87 -14.14
N SER A 45 -8.66 2.00 -13.81
CA SER A 45 -8.04 3.09 -13.05
C SER A 45 -7.91 2.67 -11.59
N GLY A 46 -6.69 2.36 -11.12
CA GLY A 46 -6.44 2.16 -9.68
C GLY A 46 -5.41 1.11 -9.30
N ALA A 47 -4.99 0.23 -10.20
CA ALA A 47 -3.87 -0.68 -9.94
C ALA A 47 -2.58 -0.04 -10.48
N GLY A 48 -1.59 0.24 -9.63
CA GLY A 48 -0.34 0.89 -10.03
C GLY A 48 0.39 1.55 -8.85
N ILE A 49 1.62 2.02 -9.08
CA ILE A 49 2.32 2.91 -8.14
C ILE A 49 1.93 4.33 -8.49
N ILE A 50 1.17 4.98 -7.63
CA ILE A 50 0.78 6.39 -7.77
C ILE A 50 1.48 7.14 -6.64
N GLU A 51 2.36 8.08 -6.99
CA GLU A 51 2.92 9.02 -6.01
C GLU A 51 1.79 9.95 -5.55
N LYS A 52 1.37 9.82 -4.29
CA LYS A 52 0.42 10.73 -3.67
C LYS A 52 1.20 11.66 -2.74
N ARG A 53 1.14 12.97 -3.01
CA ARG A 53 1.91 14.01 -2.29
C ARG A 53 1.24 14.50 -1.01
N ASP A 54 0.42 13.65 -0.38
CA ASP A 54 -0.33 14.03 0.82
C ASP A 54 0.30 13.39 2.05
N PHE A 55 1.41 13.94 2.51
CA PHE A 55 1.91 13.76 3.87
C PHE A 55 2.40 15.13 4.36
N ALA A 56 1.50 15.86 5.00
CA ALA A 56 1.81 17.03 5.84
C ALA A 56 1.81 16.59 7.31
#